data_AF-A0AB37ZB76-F1
#
_entry.id   AF-A0AB37ZB76-F1
#
_cell.length_a   1.000
_cell.length_b   1.000
_cell.length_c   1.000
_cell.angle_alpha   90.00
_cell.angle_beta   90.00
_cell.angle_gamma   90.00
#
_symmetry.space_group_name_H-M   'P 1'
#
loop_
_entity.id
_entity.type
_entity.pdbx_description
1 polymer ?
#
loop_
_entity_poly.entity_id
_entity_poly.type
_entity_poly.pdbx_seq_one_letter_code
_entity_poly.pdbx_strand_id
1 'polypeptide(L)'
;MSSPCLSPDAATAISYIGKTALMELRWDDEPESMFQVMHIVGVVLPMEGICDHACFMAVYYGTSDPYPERVFFHEIRNIWAMQHRDRHGSGNVLGCIAHPNSAESGAALPARRNSSTVPSNGSTGAAHP
;
A
#
# COMPACT_ATOMS: atom_id res chain seq x y z
N MET A 1 -28.37 -0.41 1.23
CA MET A 1 -27.73 -1.31 2.21
C MET A 1 -26.41 -0.67 2.60
N SER A 2 -26.29 -0.17 3.82
CA SER A 2 -25.08 0.48 4.29
C SER A 2 -24.02 -0.60 4.49
N SER A 3 -22.98 -0.60 3.67
CA SER A 3 -21.78 -1.41 3.94
C SER A 3 -21.28 -1.06 5.35
N PRO A 4 -20.87 -2.03 6.17
CA PRO A 4 -20.32 -1.73 7.48
C PRO A 4 -19.12 -0.80 7.30
N CYS A 5 -19.23 0.40 7.84
CA CYS A 5 -18.13 1.34 7.95
C CYS A 5 -17.06 0.68 8.82
N LEU A 6 -15.92 0.35 8.21
CA LEU A 6 -14.74 -0.13 8.91
C LEU A 6 -14.22 1.04 9.74
N SER A 7 -14.60 1.10 11.01
CA SER A 7 -13.92 1.97 11.97
C SER A 7 -12.68 1.21 12.45
N PRO A 8 -11.46 1.52 11.95
CA PRO A 8 -10.26 0.91 12.49
C PRO A 8 -10.19 1.16 13.99
N ASP A 9 -9.79 0.15 14.76
CA ASP A 9 -9.51 0.36 16.17
C ASP A 9 -8.38 1.40 16.34
N ALA A 10 -8.33 2.03 17.50
CA ALA A 10 -7.40 3.14 17.75
C ALA A 10 -5.93 2.73 17.55
N ALA A 11 -5.54 1.50 17.92
CA ALA A 11 -4.16 1.04 17.78
C ALA A 11 -3.79 0.86 16.30
N THR A 12 -4.70 0.29 15.52
CA THR A 12 -4.57 0.15 14.07
C THR A 12 -4.43 1.53 13.42
N ALA A 13 -5.31 2.48 13.75
CA ALA A 13 -5.23 3.85 13.22
C ALA A 13 -3.91 4.54 13.57
N ILE A 14 -3.48 4.48 14.83
CA ILE A 14 -2.21 5.05 15.28
C ILE A 14 -1.02 4.44 14.53
N SER A 15 -1.08 3.15 14.19
CA SER A 15 -0.02 2.47 13.43
C SER A 15 0.21 3.04 12.03
N TYR A 16 -0.75 3.82 11.49
CA TYR A 16 -0.61 4.48 10.19
C TYR A 16 0.13 5.82 10.25
N ILE A 17 0.32 6.40 11.43
CA ILE A 17 1.03 7.69 11.58
C ILE A 17 2.46 7.57 11.02
N GLY A 18 2.84 8.53 10.17
CA GLY A 18 4.12 8.56 9.47
C GLY A 18 4.18 7.72 8.20
N LYS A 19 3.10 7.00 7.84
CA LYS A 19 3.04 6.19 6.62
C LYS A 19 2.35 6.95 5.47
N THR A 20 2.76 6.60 4.25
CA THR A 20 1.97 6.87 3.05
C THR A 20 0.93 5.78 2.89
N ALA A 21 -0.31 6.13 2.61
CA ALA A 21 -1.38 5.17 2.36
C ALA A 21 -2.15 5.52 1.10
N LEU A 22 -2.61 4.49 0.38
CA LEU A 22 -3.68 4.61 -0.60
C LEU A 22 -5.01 4.42 0.13
N MET A 23 -5.93 5.36 -0.06
CA MET A 23 -7.27 5.34 0.54
C MET A 23 -8.32 5.33 -0.55
N GLU A 24 -9.30 4.45 -0.42
CA GLU A 24 -10.55 4.51 -1.18
C GLU A 24 -11.56 5.33 -0.37
N LEU A 25 -11.91 6.51 -0.87
CA LEU A 25 -12.79 7.46 -0.23
C LEU A 25 -14.16 7.47 -0.92
N ARG A 26 -15.21 7.60 -0.11
CA ARG A 26 -16.57 7.84 -0.57
C ARG A 26 -16.97 9.25 -0.15
N TRP A 27 -17.39 10.05 -1.12
CA TRP A 27 -18.03 11.34 -0.86
C TRP A 27 -19.51 11.23 -1.17
N ASP A 28 -20.35 11.93 -0.40
CA ASP A 28 -21.81 11.82 -0.53
C ASP A 28 -22.33 12.36 -1.87
N ASP A 29 -21.62 13.33 -2.43
CA ASP A 29 -21.96 13.97 -3.71
C ASP A 29 -21.47 13.19 -4.93
N GLU A 30 -20.58 12.21 -4.75
CA GLU A 30 -19.98 11.44 -5.83
C GLU A 30 -20.48 9.98 -5.82
N PRO A 31 -21.05 9.48 -6.93
CA PRO A 31 -21.56 8.10 -6.98
C PRO A 31 -20.44 7.06 -6.91
N GLU A 32 -19.24 7.42 -7.37
CA GLU A 32 -18.07 6.56 -7.43
C GLU A 32 -17.08 6.88 -6.31
N SER A 33 -16.33 5.87 -5.87
CA SER A 33 -15.29 6.06 -4.87
C SER A 33 -14.02 6.60 -5.52
N MET A 34 -13.36 7.52 -4.82
CA MET A 34 -12.12 8.13 -5.26
C MET A 34 -10.93 7.47 -4.57
N PHE A 35 -9.85 7.27 -5.31
CA PHE A 35 -8.61 6.73 -4.78
C PHE A 35 -7.61 7.87 -4.56
N GLN A 36 -7.18 8.07 -3.32
CA GLN A 36 -6.24 9.12 -2.94
C GLN A 36 -5.00 8.54 -2.26
N VAL A 37 -3.82 8.99 -2.67
CA VAL A 37 -2.56 8.69 -1.97
C VAL A 37 -2.26 9.83 -1.02
N MET A 38 -2.13 9.53 0.26
CA MET A 38 -1.93 10.56 1.30
C MET A 38 -0.88 10.14 2.33
N HIS A 39 -0.19 11.12 2.90
CA HIS A 39 0.72 10.96 4.03
C HIS A 39 -0.05 11.21 5.33
N ILE A 40 -0.09 10.21 6.20
CA ILE A 40 -0.82 10.31 7.46
C ILE A 40 0.11 10.89 8.51
N VAL A 41 -0.26 12.06 9.04
CA VAL A 41 0.56 12.80 10.03
C VAL A 41 -0.02 12.72 11.44
N GLY A 42 -1.29 12.32 11.57
CA GLY A 42 -1.93 12.19 12.88
C GLY A 42 -3.28 11.49 12.82
N VAL A 43 -3.85 11.25 14.00
CA VAL A 43 -5.17 10.66 14.19
C VAL A 43 -5.91 11.50 15.23
N VAL A 44 -7.17 11.81 14.97
CA VAL A 44 -8.11 12.32 15.97
C VAL A 44 -8.98 11.15 16.40
N LEU A 45 -8.99 10.85 17.71
CA LEU A 45 -9.88 9.85 18.30
C LEU A 45 -11.16 10.54 18.78
N PRO A 46 -12.32 9.86 18.72
CA PRO A 46 -13.56 10.43 19.23
C PRO A 46 -13.46 10.66 20.73
N MET A 47 -14.00 11.77 21.20
CA MET A 47 -14.07 12.14 22.60
C MET A 47 -15.43 12.76 22.87
N GLU A 48 -16.18 12.14 23.78
CA GLU A 48 -17.54 12.56 24.11
C GLU A 48 -17.60 14.05 24.49
N GLY A 49 -18.51 14.79 23.84
CA GLY A 49 -18.69 16.22 24.05
C GLY A 49 -17.66 17.13 23.39
N ILE A 50 -16.69 16.57 22.63
CA ILE A 50 -15.66 17.36 21.93
C ILE A 50 -15.59 16.99 20.45
N CYS A 51 -15.52 15.70 20.12
CA CYS A 51 -15.40 15.23 18.73
C CYS A 51 -16.07 13.87 18.58
N ASP A 52 -17.14 13.81 17.79
CA ASP A 52 -17.95 12.60 17.66
C ASP A 52 -17.37 11.59 16.66
N HIS A 53 -16.40 12.00 15.84
CA HIS A 53 -15.88 11.22 14.73
C HIS A 53 -14.37 11.14 14.73
N ALA A 54 -13.85 9.93 14.60
CA ALA A 54 -12.44 9.73 14.34
C ALA A 54 -12.08 10.07 12.89
N CYS A 55 -10.88 10.61 12.71
CA CYS A 55 -10.33 10.92 11.40
C CYS A 55 -8.81 10.80 11.39
N PHE A 56 -8.25 10.63 10.19
CA PHE A 56 -6.85 10.90 9.94
C PHE A 56 -6.64 12.40 9.72
N MET A 57 -5.50 12.89 10.19
CA MET A 57 -4.90 14.12 9.68
C MET A 57 -3.92 13.71 8.57
N ALA A 58 -4.19 14.09 7.32
CA ALA A 58 -3.44 13.62 6.18
C ALA A 58 -3.14 14.72 5.15
N VAL A 59 -1.98 14.62 4.50
CA VAL A 59 -1.54 15.52 3.43
C VAL A 59 -1.57 14.76 2.11
N TYR A 60 -2.09 15.36 1.05
CA TYR A 60 -2.06 14.73 -0.28
C TYR A 60 -0.63 14.46 -0.75
N TYR A 61 -0.43 13.31 -1.38
CA TYR A 61 0.84 12.98 -1.98
C TYR A 61 1.15 13.90 -3.17
N GLY A 62 2.35 14.48 -3.19
CA GLY A 62 2.82 15.30 -4.30
C GLY A 62 2.26 16.73 -4.32
N THR A 63 1.53 17.15 -3.29
CA THR A 63 1.13 18.56 -3.13
C THR A 63 2.19 19.33 -2.34
N SER A 64 2.24 20.65 -2.56
CA SER A 64 3.09 21.56 -1.77
C SER A 64 2.36 22.14 -0.56
N ASP A 65 1.11 21.75 -0.31
CA ASP A 65 0.32 22.25 0.81
C ASP A 65 0.82 21.59 2.11
N PRO A 66 1.36 22.37 3.06
CA PRO A 66 1.86 21.80 4.31
C PRO A 66 0.74 21.47 5.30
N TYR A 67 -0.51 21.86 5.04
CA TYR A 67 -1.61 21.73 5.99
C TYR A 67 -2.36 20.39 5.80
N PRO A 68 -2.46 19.57 6.86
CA PRO A 68 -3.20 18.32 6.77
C PRO A 68 -4.71 18.54 6.78
N GLU A 69 -5.40 17.81 5.92
CA GLU A 69 -6.85 17.72 5.89
C GLU A 69 -7.36 16.62 6.84
N ARG A 70 -8.62 16.74 7.25
CA ARG A 70 -9.33 15.70 7.98
C ARG A 70 -9.94 14.72 6.99
N VAL A 71 -9.61 13.45 7.15
CA VAL A 71 -10.23 12.34 6.39
C VAL A 71 -10.96 11.46 7.38
N PHE A 72 -12.29 11.52 7.40
CA PHE A 72 -13.08 10.82 8.41
C PHE A 72 -13.14 9.33 8.13
N PHE A 73 -13.10 8.52 9.18
CA PHE A 73 -13.08 7.06 9.00
C PHE A 73 -14.35 6.53 8.32
N HIS A 74 -15.47 7.23 8.44
CA HIS A 74 -16.70 6.87 7.75
C HIS A 74 -16.71 7.14 6.24
N GLU A 75 -15.78 7.97 5.76
CA GLU A 75 -15.56 8.24 4.34
C GLU A 75 -14.60 7.19 3.74
N ILE A 76 -13.80 6.51 4.57
CA ILE A 76 -12.80 5.53 4.12
C ILE A 76 -13.45 4.15 3.95
N ARG A 77 -13.50 3.67 2.72
CA ARG A 77 -13.94 2.30 2.42
C ARG A 77 -12.81 1.30 2.63
N ASN A 78 -11.62 1.64 2.17
CA ASN A 78 -10.43 0.80 2.25
C ASN A 78 -9.17 1.65 2.43
N ILE A 79 -8.17 1.09 3.11
CA ILE A 79 -6.87 1.73 3.31
C ILE A 79 -5.73 0.72 3.20
N TRP A 80 -4.72 1.07 2.43
CA TRP A 80 -3.53 0.25 2.23
C TRP A 80 -2.28 1.07 2.52
N ALA A 81 -1.50 0.64 3.51
CA ALA A 81 -0.19 1.24 3.77
C ALA A 81 0.74 0.92 2.59
N MET A 82 1.28 1.97 1.97
CA MET A 82 2.29 1.81 0.94
C MET A 82 3.62 1.51 1.61
N GLN A 83 4.21 0.37 1.27
CA GLN A 83 5.57 0.07 1.68
C GLN A 83 6.52 1.01 0.94
N HIS A 84 7.36 1.72 1.69
CA HIS A 84 8.43 2.52 1.10
C HIS A 84 9.35 1.56 0.34
N ARG A 85 9.30 1.59 -0.99
CA ARG A 85 10.32 0.92 -1.80
C ARG A 85 11.63 1.62 -1.51
N ASP A 86 12.56 0.91 -0.89
CA ASP A 86 13.94 1.32 -0.97
C ASP A 86 14.29 1.41 -2.46
N ARG A 87 14.69 2.59 -2.94
CA ARG A 87 14.94 2.84 -4.37
C ARG A 87 16.10 1.97 -4.91
N HIS A 88 16.77 1.23 -4.02
CA HIS A 88 17.83 0.26 -4.32
C HIS A 88 17.35 -1.20 -4.35
N GLY A 89 16.11 -1.51 -3.99
CA GLY A 89 15.56 -2.87 -4.05
C GLY A 89 15.10 -3.24 -5.46
N SER A 90 15.83 -4.10 -6.15
CA SER A 90 15.42 -4.67 -7.43
C SER A 90 14.03 -5.32 -7.29
N GLY A 91 13.05 -4.76 -8.00
CA GLY A 91 11.65 -5.11 -7.84
C GLY A 91 11.37 -6.61 -8.04
N ASN A 92 10.58 -7.17 -7.13
CA ASN A 92 9.67 -8.25 -7.50
C ASN A 92 8.25 -7.72 -7.30
N VAL A 93 7.55 -7.54 -8.43
CA VAL A 93 6.16 -7.11 -8.49
C VAL A 93 5.33 -8.31 -8.01
N LEU A 94 4.44 -8.07 -7.04
CA LEU A 94 3.47 -9.03 -6.48
C LEU A 94 4.03 -10.04 -5.47
N GLY A 95 4.34 -9.57 -4.27
CA GLY A 95 4.48 -10.42 -3.08
C GLY A 95 3.14 -10.63 -2.36
N CYS A 96 2.40 -11.66 -2.78
CA CYS A 96 1.41 -12.43 -2.00
C CYS A 96 0.16 -11.72 -1.43
N ILE A 97 -0.93 -11.69 -2.20
CA ILE A 97 -2.25 -12.06 -1.64
C ILE A 97 -2.57 -13.43 -2.21
N ALA A 98 -2.23 -14.48 -1.46
CA ALA A 98 -2.81 -15.80 -1.71
C ALA A 98 -4.27 -15.73 -1.21
N HIS A 99 -5.22 -15.73 -2.15
CA HIS A 99 -6.60 -16.05 -1.83
C HIS A 99 -6.66 -17.46 -1.22
N PRO A 100 -7.42 -17.70 -0.13
CA PRO A 100 -7.66 -19.03 0.39
C PRO A 100 -8.66 -19.73 -0.53
N ASN A 101 -8.18 -20.19 -1.69
CA ASN A 101 -8.80 -21.21 -2.53
C ASN A 101 -7.73 -21.71 -3.51
N SER A 102 -6.86 -22.57 -3.00
CA SER A 102 -5.88 -23.29 -3.81
C SER A 102 -6.61 -24.33 -4.68
N ALA A 103 -7.01 -23.94 -5.88
CA ALA A 103 -7.18 -24.85 -6.99
C ALA A 103 -6.13 -24.49 -8.05
N GLU A 104 -5.11 -25.35 -8.10
CA GLU A 104 -4.23 -25.62 -9.24
C GLU A 104 -3.79 -24.43 -10.10
N SER A 105 -2.56 -23.94 -9.88
CA SER A 105 -1.72 -23.52 -11.00
C SER A 105 -0.24 -23.63 -10.66
N GLY A 106 0.45 -24.36 -11.52
CA GLY A 106 1.78 -24.92 -11.30
C GLY A 106 2.86 -23.86 -11.14
N ALA A 107 3.44 -23.82 -9.94
CA ALA A 107 4.78 -23.29 -9.75
C ALA A 107 5.77 -24.22 -10.47
N ALA A 108 6.42 -23.73 -11.51
CA ALA A 108 7.61 -24.37 -12.07
C ALA A 108 8.73 -24.32 -11.02
N LEU A 109 8.88 -25.41 -10.28
CA LEU A 109 10.01 -25.68 -9.38
C LEU A 109 11.25 -26.10 -10.20
N PRO A 110 12.46 -25.99 -9.62
CA PRO A 110 13.69 -25.71 -10.35
C PRO A 110 14.27 -26.96 -11.02
N ALA A 111 14.71 -26.81 -12.28
CA ALA A 111 15.43 -27.88 -12.97
C ALA A 111 16.88 -27.96 -12.47
N ARG A 112 17.14 -28.86 -11.53
CA ARG A 112 18.48 -29.38 -11.22
C ARG A 112 18.57 -30.85 -11.62
N ARG A 113 19.19 -31.17 -12.75
CA ARG A 113 20.23 -32.22 -12.93
C ARG A 113 20.45 -32.61 -14.42
N ASN A 114 21.73 -32.52 -14.80
CA ASN A 114 22.45 -33.36 -15.77
C ASN A 114 22.14 -33.20 -17.28
N SER A 115 22.93 -32.38 -17.98
CA SER A 115 23.26 -32.63 -19.40
C SER A 115 24.58 -31.96 -19.79
N SER A 116 25.39 -32.70 -20.56
CA SER A 116 26.75 -32.35 -20.98
C SER A 116 26.74 -31.55 -22.27
N THR A 117 26.47 -30.25 -22.21
CA THR A 117 26.79 -29.33 -23.33
C THR A 117 26.89 -27.90 -22.82
N VAL A 118 28.13 -27.42 -22.64
CA VAL A 118 28.44 -26.01 -22.38
C VAL A 118 28.84 -25.38 -23.70
N PRO A 119 28.17 -24.33 -24.21
CA PRO A 119 28.83 -23.34 -25.02
C PRO A 119 29.48 -22.33 -24.08
N SER A 120 30.81 -22.26 -24.17
CA SER A 120 31.65 -21.33 -23.46
C SER A 120 31.54 -19.97 -24.14
N ASN A 121 30.77 -19.04 -23.58
CA ASN A 121 30.76 -17.67 -24.08
C ASN A 121 31.58 -16.83 -23.11
N GLY A 122 32.86 -16.75 -23.46
CA GLY A 122 33.93 -16.12 -22.73
C GLY A 122 33.69 -14.65 -22.46
N SER A 123 34.08 -14.28 -21.26
CA SER A 123 34.52 -12.94 -20.87
C SER A 123 35.58 -12.44 -21.86
N THR A 124 35.33 -11.30 -22.49
CA THR A 124 36.39 -10.49 -23.11
C THR A 124 36.42 -9.16 -22.37
N GLY A 125 37.01 -9.19 -21.18
CA GLY A 125 37.67 -8.02 -20.63
C GLY A 125 39.05 -7.90 -21.28
N ALA A 126 39.23 -6.89 -22.13
CA ALA A 126 40.54 -6.34 -22.46
C ALA A 126 40.36 -4.92 -23.00
N ALA A 127 40.63 -3.94 -22.15
CA ALA A 127 40.98 -2.58 -22.54
C ALA A 127 42.47 -2.57 -22.92
N HIS A 128 42.85 -1.79 -23.95
CA HIS A 128 44.14 -1.09 -24.15
C HIS A 128 44.30 -0.66 -25.62
N PRO A 129 45.17 0.33 -25.91
CA PRO A 129 45.06 1.78 -25.67
C PRO A 129 44.51 2.56 -26.88
#